data_AF-A0ABC8W882-F1
#
_entry.id   AF-A0ABC8W882-F1
#
_cell.length_a   1.000
_cell.length_b   1.000
_cell.length_c   1.000
_cell.angle_alpha   90.00
_cell.angle_beta   90.00
_cell.angle_gamma   90.00
#
_symmetry.space_group_name_H-M   'P 1'
#
loop_
_entity.id
_entity.type
_entity.pdbx_description
1 polymer ?
#
loop_
_entity_poly.entity_id
_entity_poly.type
_entity_poly.pdbx_seq_one_letter_code
_entity_poly.pdbx_strand_id
1 'polypeptide(L)'
;MADRVHPMPAPRPDQPPAGAGAEAHAANDGAPPTETTPLQQPHPSFNRPLSPPPGTYIVQVPKDQVLRVPPPDRARRYKKLAARPARRRLLRRACCCACAAFLLLLLLAAAFAGAAYLIFRPRAPTFSVASLSIRGLNNLTSSSTTLSPELDAAVRADNGRNRKVGIEYRGGGSVTVSYAGEQLATGPWPAFRQPPRNATVFLVDMRGQGVRLAEEQRRRLVAERAAGAVPLAVEARVPVRLRFGSTVMRTWTVDVKARCDVDVDRLDGDATAVNRGCRVKVRPLWWWW
;
A
#
# COMPACT_ATOMS: atom_id res chain seq x y z
N MET A 1 19.20 19.11 23.19
CA MET A 1 19.67 19.57 21.87
C MET A 1 20.49 18.45 21.24
N ALA A 2 20.30 18.17 19.95
CA ALA A 2 21.07 17.17 19.21
C ALA A 2 20.97 17.51 17.71
N ASP A 3 21.98 18.18 17.19
CA ASP A 3 21.97 18.69 15.81
C ASP A 3 22.08 17.56 14.77
N ARG A 4 21.34 17.72 13.67
CA ARG A 4 21.38 16.81 12.51
C ARG A 4 22.03 17.51 11.32
N VAL A 5 23.34 17.34 11.19
CA VAL A 5 24.08 17.79 10.01
C VAL A 5 23.63 16.97 8.80
N HIS A 6 23.02 17.64 7.81
CA HIS A 6 22.68 17.04 6.53
C HIS A 6 23.92 16.97 5.61
N PRO A 7 24.10 15.91 4.81
CA PRO A 7 25.21 15.81 3.85
C PRO A 7 24.99 16.72 2.64
N MET A 8 26.06 17.40 2.22
CA MET A 8 26.11 18.28 1.05
C MET A 8 25.90 17.51 -0.28
N PRO A 9 25.18 18.05 -1.29
CA PRO A 9 25.13 17.47 -2.62
C PRO A 9 26.49 17.52 -3.35
N ALA A 10 26.76 16.54 -4.21
CA ALA A 10 27.95 16.55 -5.07
C ALA A 10 27.72 17.40 -6.35
N PRO A 11 28.74 18.10 -6.87
CA PRO A 11 28.63 18.88 -8.10
C PRO A 11 28.55 17.99 -9.35
N ARG A 12 27.96 18.53 -10.42
CA ARG A 12 27.96 17.90 -11.76
C ARG A 12 29.26 18.23 -12.53
N PRO A 13 29.72 17.34 -13.43
CA PRO A 13 30.79 17.65 -14.36
C PRO A 13 30.22 18.25 -15.66
N ASP A 14 30.56 19.51 -15.95
CA ASP A 14 30.38 20.14 -17.26
C ASP A 14 31.74 20.40 -17.94
N GLN A 15 31.71 20.89 -19.18
CA GLN A 15 32.77 20.76 -20.20
C GLN A 15 34.09 21.53 -19.93
N PRO A 16 35.22 21.10 -20.55
CA PRO A 16 36.53 21.73 -20.36
C PRO A 16 36.75 22.99 -21.22
N PRO A 17 37.55 23.97 -20.74
CA PRO A 17 38.13 25.03 -21.56
C PRO A 17 39.41 24.58 -22.27
N ALA A 18 39.91 25.40 -23.22
CA ALA A 18 41.16 25.18 -23.94
C ALA A 18 42.16 26.32 -23.68
N GLY A 19 43.47 26.06 -23.84
CA GLY A 19 44.50 27.10 -24.00
C GLY A 19 45.86 26.85 -23.33
N ALA A 20 46.91 26.74 -24.17
CA ALA A 20 48.32 27.18 -24.02
C ALA A 20 49.13 27.01 -22.70
N GLY A 21 50.46 26.81 -22.82
CA GLY A 21 51.43 27.16 -21.76
C GLY A 21 52.69 26.29 -21.67
N ALA A 22 53.87 26.86 -21.93
CA ALA A 22 55.18 26.22 -22.07
C ALA A 22 55.92 25.82 -20.77
N GLU A 23 56.70 24.73 -20.88
CA GLU A 23 58.13 24.51 -20.48
C GLU A 23 58.76 24.85 -19.09
N ALA A 24 59.87 24.11 -18.82
CA ALA A 24 61.00 24.40 -17.92
C ALA A 24 60.82 24.36 -16.36
N HIS A 25 61.88 24.26 -15.53
CA HIS A 25 63.04 23.33 -15.44
C HIS A 25 63.86 23.69 -14.16
N ALA A 26 64.43 22.70 -13.43
CA ALA A 26 65.62 22.82 -12.51
C ALA A 26 65.50 23.70 -11.20
N ALA A 27 66.43 23.72 -10.22
CA ALA A 27 67.30 22.69 -9.57
C ALA A 27 68.04 23.25 -8.29
N ASN A 28 68.79 22.40 -7.55
CA ASN A 28 69.90 22.64 -6.59
C ASN A 28 69.72 23.29 -5.17
N ASP A 29 69.97 22.48 -4.13
CA ASP A 29 71.09 22.44 -3.15
C ASP A 29 71.84 23.69 -2.57
N GLY A 30 72.23 23.61 -1.28
CA GLY A 30 73.23 24.45 -0.56
C GLY A 30 73.44 24.05 0.94
N ALA A 31 74.63 24.26 1.56
CA ALA A 31 74.97 23.72 2.92
C ALA A 31 75.90 24.58 3.88
N PRO A 32 76.96 24.04 4.56
CA PRO A 32 77.25 23.99 6.04
C PRO A 32 78.23 25.12 6.57
N PRO A 33 78.90 25.14 7.78
CA PRO A 33 79.23 24.17 8.87
C PRO A 33 78.97 24.70 10.35
N THR A 34 79.70 24.54 11.50
CA THR A 34 81.08 24.10 11.93
C THR A 34 81.25 23.79 13.47
N GLU A 35 82.26 22.95 13.82
CA GLU A 35 83.21 22.83 14.99
C GLU A 35 82.97 23.21 16.49
N THR A 36 83.60 22.44 17.43
CA THR A 36 84.74 22.81 18.36
C THR A 36 85.14 21.64 19.35
N THR A 37 86.39 21.58 19.87
CA THR A 37 86.97 20.52 20.80
C THR A 37 87.90 21.16 21.90
N PRO A 38 88.92 20.58 22.65
CA PRO A 38 89.66 19.27 22.67
C PRO A 38 90.04 18.67 24.10
N LEU A 39 91.10 17.81 24.20
CA LEU A 39 91.88 17.33 25.40
C LEU A 39 91.27 16.16 26.26
N GLN A 40 91.93 15.38 27.17
CA GLN A 40 93.33 15.20 27.67
C GLN A 40 93.61 13.72 28.17
N GLN A 41 94.82 13.36 28.68
CA GLN A 41 95.25 12.00 29.14
C GLN A 41 96.23 11.99 30.36
N PRO A 42 96.54 10.83 31.00
CA PRO A 42 97.83 10.11 30.74
C PRO A 42 97.75 8.55 30.69
N HIS A 43 98.88 7.87 30.45
CA HIS A 43 99.01 6.44 30.03
C HIS A 43 99.73 5.50 31.03
N PRO A 44 99.59 4.17 30.86
CA PRO A 44 100.79 3.33 30.65
C PRO A 44 100.72 2.41 29.42
N SER A 45 101.87 2.08 28.85
CA SER A 45 101.98 1.43 27.53
C SER A 45 101.81 -0.09 27.55
N PHE A 46 100.88 -0.62 26.73
CA PHE A 46 100.91 -1.99 26.21
C PHE A 46 101.10 -1.95 24.68
N ASN A 47 101.71 -3.00 24.13
CA ASN A 47 102.30 -2.97 22.78
C ASN A 47 101.35 -3.56 21.72
N ARG A 48 101.44 -3.04 20.47
CA ARG A 48 100.85 -3.57 19.20
C ARG A 48 99.33 -3.32 18.96
N PRO A 49 98.84 -3.12 17.70
CA PRO A 49 99.51 -2.82 16.41
C PRO A 49 99.16 -1.42 15.83
N LEU A 50 99.63 -1.13 14.61
CA LEU A 50 99.31 0.08 13.84
C LEU A 50 97.82 0.17 13.44
N SER A 51 97.29 1.40 13.37
CA SER A 51 95.98 1.72 12.77
C SER A 51 95.96 1.51 11.25
N PRO A 52 94.89 0.96 10.67
CA PRO A 52 94.70 0.91 9.21
C PRO A 52 94.29 2.29 8.63
N PRO A 53 94.54 2.55 7.34
CA PRO A 53 94.12 3.78 6.66
C PRO A 53 92.58 3.88 6.49
N PRO A 54 92.03 5.07 6.17
CA PRO A 54 90.58 5.29 6.05
C PRO A 54 89.99 4.51 4.86
N GLY A 55 89.42 3.34 5.15
CA GLY A 55 88.80 2.46 4.15
C GLY A 55 87.40 2.92 3.72
N THR A 56 87.15 2.94 2.41
CA THR A 56 85.82 3.19 1.83
C THR A 56 84.82 2.12 2.28
N TYR A 57 83.78 2.51 2.99
CA TYR A 57 82.84 1.56 3.58
C TYR A 57 81.78 1.08 2.56
N ILE A 58 82.10 -0.01 1.84
CA ILE A 58 81.16 -0.65 0.91
C ILE A 58 80.07 -1.37 1.71
N VAL A 59 78.90 -0.75 1.84
CA VAL A 59 77.71 -1.36 2.46
C VAL A 59 77.15 -2.45 1.53
N GLN A 60 77.67 -3.67 1.65
CA GLN A 60 77.08 -4.84 1.00
C GLN A 60 75.79 -5.24 1.71
N VAL A 61 74.66 -4.69 1.26
CA VAL A 61 73.33 -5.17 1.67
C VAL A 61 73.17 -6.62 1.19
N PRO A 62 72.97 -7.61 2.08
CA PRO A 62 72.82 -9.00 1.66
C PRO A 62 71.62 -9.16 0.72
N LYS A 63 71.79 -9.94 -0.35
CA LYS A 63 70.75 -10.14 -1.37
C LYS A 63 69.47 -10.79 -0.80
N ASP A 64 69.62 -11.43 0.35
CA ASP A 64 68.57 -12.10 1.14
C ASP A 64 67.72 -11.12 1.95
N GLN A 65 68.20 -9.89 2.20
CA GLN A 65 67.46 -8.82 2.89
C GLN A 65 66.52 -8.04 1.96
N VAL A 66 66.40 -8.41 0.69
CA VAL A 66 65.37 -7.85 -0.21
C VAL A 66 63.98 -8.20 0.33
N LEU A 67 63.25 -7.19 0.83
CA LEU A 67 61.91 -7.35 1.42
C LEU A 67 60.88 -7.87 0.38
N ARG A 68 60.84 -9.20 0.20
CA ARG A 68 59.78 -9.91 -0.52
C ARG A 68 58.42 -9.83 0.19
N VAL A 69 58.41 -9.42 1.47
CA VAL A 69 57.19 -9.13 2.22
C VAL A 69 56.73 -7.70 1.87
N PRO A 70 55.60 -7.51 1.17
CA PRO A 70 55.11 -6.16 0.90
C PRO A 70 54.76 -5.44 2.21
N PRO A 71 54.99 -4.12 2.32
CA PRO A 71 54.69 -3.35 3.53
C PRO A 71 53.30 -3.67 4.11
N PRO A 72 53.14 -3.72 5.45
CA PRO A 72 52.00 -4.40 6.09
C PRO A 72 50.63 -3.86 5.67
N ASP A 73 50.53 -2.58 5.34
CA ASP A 73 49.32 -1.99 4.74
C ASP A 73 49.04 -2.51 3.32
N ARG A 74 50.05 -2.55 2.43
CA ARG A 74 49.91 -3.17 1.09
C ARG A 74 49.51 -4.64 1.22
N ALA A 75 50.11 -5.40 2.14
CA ALA A 75 49.73 -6.79 2.43
C ALA A 75 48.25 -6.93 2.86
N ARG A 76 47.76 -6.03 3.73
CA ARG A 76 46.34 -5.96 4.14
C ARG A 76 45.43 -5.61 2.96
N ARG A 77 45.82 -4.70 2.07
CA ARG A 77 45.07 -4.36 0.85
C ARG A 77 44.98 -5.55 -0.11
N TYR A 78 46.08 -6.25 -0.40
CA TYR A 78 46.05 -7.44 -1.27
C TYR A 78 45.16 -8.56 -0.72
N LYS A 79 45.24 -8.89 0.58
CA LYS A 79 44.34 -9.88 1.21
C LYS A 79 42.86 -9.46 1.09
N LYS A 80 42.53 -8.18 1.31
CA LYS A 80 41.18 -7.65 1.10
C LYS A 80 40.71 -7.75 -0.36
N LEU A 81 41.59 -7.51 -1.33
CA LEU A 81 41.29 -7.62 -2.77
C LEU A 81 41.04 -9.08 -3.18
N ALA A 82 41.91 -10.01 -2.81
CA ALA A 82 41.77 -11.44 -3.10
C ALA A 82 40.49 -12.06 -2.51
N ALA A 83 40.04 -11.58 -1.34
CA ALA A 83 38.79 -12.02 -0.72
C ALA A 83 37.51 -11.46 -1.38
N ARG A 84 37.58 -10.36 -2.15
CA ARG A 84 36.41 -9.74 -2.81
C ARG A 84 35.60 -10.70 -3.69
N PRO A 85 36.17 -11.47 -4.64
CA PRO A 85 35.39 -12.38 -5.48
C PRO A 85 34.70 -13.49 -4.68
N ALA A 86 35.34 -14.06 -3.65
CA ALA A 86 34.72 -15.04 -2.78
C ALA A 86 33.54 -14.44 -1.99
N ARG A 87 33.74 -13.28 -1.34
CA ARG A 87 32.68 -12.57 -0.60
C ARG A 87 31.53 -12.15 -1.50
N ARG A 88 31.80 -11.69 -2.73
CA ARG A 88 30.76 -11.35 -3.74
C ARG A 88 29.96 -12.58 -4.16
N ARG A 89 30.60 -13.74 -4.37
CA ARG A 89 29.90 -15.00 -4.67
C ARG A 89 29.02 -15.46 -3.50
N LEU A 90 29.50 -15.34 -2.26
CA LEU A 90 28.72 -15.68 -1.06
C LEU A 90 27.50 -14.75 -0.88
N LEU A 91 27.67 -13.43 -1.01
CA LEU A 91 26.57 -12.47 -0.94
C LEU A 91 25.56 -12.68 -2.09
N ARG A 92 26.01 -12.98 -3.31
CA ARG A 92 25.11 -13.31 -4.43
C ARG A 92 24.30 -14.58 -4.14
N ARG A 93 24.94 -15.65 -3.62
CA ARG A 93 24.23 -16.87 -3.19
C ARG A 93 23.22 -16.59 -2.09
N ALA A 94 23.61 -15.88 -1.03
CA ALA A 94 22.71 -15.52 0.07
C ALA A 94 21.49 -14.69 -0.41
N CYS A 95 21.72 -13.72 -1.30
CA CYS A 95 20.66 -12.94 -1.94
C CYS A 95 19.73 -13.84 -2.79
N CYS A 96 20.27 -14.68 -3.67
CA CYS A 96 19.47 -15.62 -4.45
C CYS A 96 18.67 -16.60 -3.58
N CYS A 97 19.23 -17.11 -2.49
CA CYS A 97 18.51 -17.97 -1.54
C CYS A 97 17.40 -17.21 -0.79
N ALA A 98 17.64 -15.95 -0.39
CA ALA A 98 16.62 -15.12 0.24
C ALA A 98 15.47 -14.79 -0.74
N CYS A 99 15.78 -14.46 -1.99
CA CYS A 99 14.78 -14.27 -3.04
C CYS A 99 13.99 -15.56 -3.32
N ALA A 100 14.67 -16.72 -3.39
CA ALA A 100 14.01 -18.01 -3.60
C ALA A 100 13.09 -18.40 -2.41
N ALA A 101 13.53 -18.17 -1.18
CA ALA A 101 12.71 -18.39 0.02
C ALA A 101 11.51 -17.43 0.08
N PHE A 102 11.68 -16.17 -0.32
CA PHE A 102 10.60 -15.19 -0.43
C PHE A 102 9.58 -15.57 -1.52
N LEU A 103 10.05 -15.99 -2.70
CA LEU A 103 9.17 -16.50 -3.77
C LEU A 103 8.42 -17.77 -3.34
N LEU A 104 9.09 -18.70 -2.63
CA LEU A 104 8.44 -19.88 -2.05
C LEU A 104 7.37 -19.49 -1.02
N LEU A 105 7.65 -18.51 -0.15
CA LEU A 105 6.68 -18.00 0.82
C LEU A 105 5.48 -17.34 0.13
N LEU A 106 5.69 -16.59 -0.96
CA LEU A 106 4.60 -16.03 -1.76
C LEU A 106 3.77 -17.12 -2.45
N LEU A 107 4.40 -18.17 -2.99
CA LEU A 107 3.70 -19.32 -3.59
C LEU A 107 2.87 -20.07 -2.54
N LEU A 108 3.40 -20.30 -1.34
CA LEU A 108 2.68 -20.92 -0.23
C LEU A 108 1.51 -20.06 0.26
N ALA A 109 1.70 -18.74 0.36
CA ALA A 109 0.64 -17.79 0.72
C ALA A 109 -0.47 -17.75 -0.35
N ALA A 110 -0.11 -17.75 -1.63
CA ALA A 110 -1.05 -17.81 -2.74
C ALA A 110 -1.82 -19.14 -2.79
N ALA A 111 -1.14 -20.27 -2.56
CA ALA A 111 -1.76 -21.58 -2.47
C ALA A 111 -2.74 -21.67 -1.28
N PHE A 112 -2.36 -21.14 -0.11
CA PHE A 112 -3.24 -21.06 1.06
C PHE A 112 -4.47 -20.17 0.80
N ALA A 113 -4.28 -18.99 0.20
CA ALA A 113 -5.38 -18.10 -0.16
C ALA A 113 -6.32 -18.74 -1.19
N GLY A 114 -5.78 -19.44 -2.20
CA GLY A 114 -6.54 -20.19 -3.18
C GLY A 114 -7.34 -21.34 -2.54
N ALA A 115 -6.72 -22.11 -1.66
CA ALA A 115 -7.39 -23.18 -0.91
C ALA A 115 -8.53 -22.62 -0.03
N ALA A 116 -8.27 -21.54 0.72
CA ALA A 116 -9.30 -20.87 1.53
C ALA A 116 -10.46 -20.36 0.66
N TYR A 117 -10.18 -19.74 -0.49
CA TYR A 117 -11.20 -19.32 -1.45
C TYR A 117 -12.02 -20.51 -1.97
N LEU A 118 -11.38 -21.63 -2.33
CA LEU A 118 -12.06 -22.85 -2.80
C LEU A 118 -12.88 -23.56 -1.70
N ILE A 119 -12.50 -23.41 -0.42
CA ILE A 119 -13.16 -24.00 0.75
C ILE A 119 -14.40 -23.20 1.18
N PHE A 120 -14.31 -21.86 1.19
CA PHE A 120 -15.37 -20.96 1.65
C PHE A 120 -16.27 -20.44 0.52
N ARG A 121 -15.71 -20.24 -0.68
CA ARG A 121 -16.36 -19.71 -1.89
C ARG A 121 -17.31 -18.54 -1.61
N PRO A 122 -16.81 -17.42 -1.05
CA PRO A 122 -17.65 -16.28 -0.68
C PRO A 122 -18.39 -15.74 -1.90
N ARG A 123 -19.72 -15.70 -1.81
CA ARG A 123 -20.63 -15.13 -2.80
C ARG A 123 -21.25 -13.85 -2.24
N ALA A 124 -21.56 -12.89 -3.11
CA ALA A 124 -22.38 -11.76 -2.72
C ALA A 124 -23.77 -12.25 -2.24
N PRO A 125 -24.33 -11.68 -1.16
CA PRO A 125 -25.72 -11.92 -0.80
C PRO A 125 -26.65 -11.43 -1.92
N THR A 126 -27.78 -12.10 -2.08
CA THR A 126 -28.87 -11.63 -2.95
C THR A 126 -29.81 -10.75 -2.12
N PHE A 127 -30.25 -9.63 -2.70
CA PHE A 127 -31.24 -8.75 -2.07
C PHE A 127 -32.52 -8.76 -2.90
N SER A 128 -33.65 -8.47 -2.26
CA SER A 128 -34.91 -8.13 -2.93
C SER A 128 -35.73 -7.17 -2.05
N VAL A 129 -36.69 -6.49 -2.66
CA VAL A 129 -37.75 -5.75 -1.95
C VAL A 129 -38.96 -6.69 -1.88
N ALA A 130 -39.62 -6.77 -0.73
CA ALA A 130 -40.79 -7.62 -0.51
C ALA A 130 -42.11 -6.83 -0.58
N SER A 131 -42.13 -5.62 -0.02
CA SER A 131 -43.24 -4.67 -0.09
C SER A 131 -42.72 -3.24 0.13
N LEU A 132 -43.54 -2.25 -0.24
CA LEU A 132 -43.28 -0.82 -0.04
C LEU A 132 -44.57 -0.14 0.46
N SER A 133 -44.58 0.36 1.70
CA SER A 133 -45.55 1.37 2.14
C SER A 133 -45.15 2.70 1.49
N ILE A 134 -46.10 3.45 0.92
CA ILE A 134 -45.85 4.74 0.27
C ILE A 134 -46.89 5.77 0.71
N ARG A 135 -46.45 6.95 1.13
CA ARG A 135 -47.30 8.07 1.57
C ARG A 135 -46.74 9.40 1.10
N GLY A 136 -47.60 10.41 0.90
CA GLY A 136 -47.19 11.77 0.53
C GLY A 136 -46.84 11.97 -0.95
N LEU A 137 -47.06 10.96 -1.79
CA LEU A 137 -46.95 11.01 -3.27
C LEU A 137 -48.32 11.24 -3.94
N ASN A 138 -49.23 11.87 -3.20
CA ASN A 138 -50.66 11.99 -3.52
C ASN A 138 -50.94 13.28 -4.32
N ASN A 139 -50.30 14.40 -3.94
CA ASN A 139 -50.47 15.70 -4.59
C ASN A 139 -49.51 15.88 -5.79
N LEU A 140 -49.74 15.08 -6.85
CA LEU A 140 -48.95 15.14 -8.08
C LEU A 140 -49.39 16.22 -9.07
N THR A 141 -50.47 16.97 -8.79
CA THR A 141 -51.05 17.99 -9.67
C THR A 141 -50.38 19.38 -9.60
N SER A 142 -49.95 19.84 -8.42
CA SER A 142 -49.40 21.21 -8.26
C SER A 142 -47.87 21.29 -8.45
N SER A 143 -47.43 21.83 -9.59
CA SER A 143 -46.01 21.96 -9.99
C SER A 143 -45.12 22.70 -8.99
N SER A 144 -45.65 23.71 -8.30
CA SER A 144 -44.93 24.50 -7.29
C SER A 144 -44.77 23.79 -5.93
N THR A 145 -45.48 22.69 -5.69
CA THR A 145 -45.47 22.00 -4.40
C THR A 145 -44.32 21.00 -4.31
N THR A 146 -43.43 21.23 -3.34
CA THR A 146 -42.44 20.24 -2.88
C THR A 146 -43.12 19.07 -2.19
N LEU A 147 -42.69 17.85 -2.49
CA LEU A 147 -43.16 16.63 -1.85
C LEU A 147 -42.30 16.32 -0.61
N SER A 148 -42.94 15.79 0.43
CA SER A 148 -42.26 15.22 1.61
C SER A 148 -42.79 13.81 1.85
N PRO A 149 -42.41 12.83 1.00
CA PRO A 149 -42.99 11.50 1.05
C PRO A 149 -42.36 10.66 2.18
N GLU A 150 -43.17 9.76 2.74
CA GLU A 150 -42.71 8.70 3.64
C GLU A 150 -42.83 7.36 2.90
N LEU A 151 -41.78 6.55 2.96
CA LEU A 151 -41.74 5.23 2.33
C LEU A 151 -41.12 4.21 3.29
N ASP A 152 -41.82 3.11 3.56
CA ASP A 152 -41.31 2.04 4.44
C ASP A 152 -41.07 0.80 3.59
N ALA A 153 -39.80 0.36 3.49
CA ALA A 153 -39.42 -0.77 2.65
C ALA A 153 -39.18 -2.05 3.46
N ALA A 154 -39.89 -3.13 3.13
CA ALA A 154 -39.53 -4.47 3.58
C ALA A 154 -38.38 -5.01 2.71
N VAL A 155 -37.14 -4.81 3.16
CA VAL A 155 -35.94 -5.25 2.45
C VAL A 155 -35.56 -6.66 2.90
N ARG A 156 -35.39 -7.58 1.95
CA ARG A 156 -34.86 -8.93 2.17
C ARG A 156 -33.38 -8.96 1.80
N ALA A 157 -32.54 -9.37 2.76
CA ALA A 157 -31.17 -9.80 2.51
C ALA A 157 -31.09 -11.34 2.61
N ASP A 158 -30.52 -12.01 1.62
CA ASP A 158 -30.48 -13.47 1.53
C ASP A 158 -29.05 -14.00 1.34
N ASN A 159 -28.57 -14.71 2.35
CA ASN A 159 -27.25 -15.34 2.43
C ASN A 159 -27.32 -16.86 2.15
N GLY A 160 -28.44 -17.37 1.62
CA GLY A 160 -28.71 -18.78 1.32
C GLY A 160 -27.61 -19.47 0.48
N ARG A 161 -26.97 -18.70 -0.41
CA ARG A 161 -25.90 -19.17 -1.30
C ARG A 161 -24.55 -19.41 -0.59
N ASN A 162 -24.33 -18.86 0.60
CA ASN A 162 -23.09 -19.00 1.37
C ASN A 162 -23.23 -20.09 2.44
N ARG A 163 -22.53 -21.23 2.25
CA ARG A 163 -22.63 -22.40 3.14
C ARG A 163 -21.76 -22.33 4.39
N LYS A 164 -20.72 -21.50 4.40
CA LYS A 164 -19.70 -21.39 5.47
C LYS A 164 -19.32 -19.94 5.83
N VAL A 165 -20.05 -18.96 5.30
CA VAL A 165 -19.73 -17.53 5.44
C VAL A 165 -20.95 -16.80 5.97
N GLY A 166 -20.81 -16.16 7.13
CA GLY A 166 -21.79 -15.23 7.68
C GLY A 166 -21.47 -13.79 7.27
N ILE A 167 -22.44 -12.89 7.37
CA ILE A 167 -22.30 -11.47 7.03
C ILE A 167 -22.67 -10.64 8.25
N GLU A 168 -21.78 -9.72 8.64
CA GLU A 168 -22.01 -8.73 9.69
C GLU A 168 -22.23 -7.37 9.01
N TYR A 169 -23.50 -6.99 8.87
CA TYR A 169 -23.93 -5.69 8.35
C TYR A 169 -23.74 -4.64 9.45
N ARG A 170 -22.91 -3.63 9.20
CA ARG A 170 -22.63 -2.55 10.16
C ARG A 170 -23.60 -1.38 9.95
N GLY A 171 -23.91 -0.67 11.03
CA GLY A 171 -24.61 0.60 10.96
C GLY A 171 -23.78 1.67 10.23
N GLY A 172 -24.45 2.75 9.81
CA GLY A 172 -23.87 3.77 8.93
C GLY A 172 -24.04 3.48 7.44
N GLY A 173 -24.77 2.42 7.07
CA GLY A 173 -25.34 2.26 5.73
C GLY A 173 -26.67 2.98 5.57
N SER A 174 -27.18 3.06 4.35
CA SER A 174 -28.48 3.65 4.01
C SER A 174 -29.24 2.85 2.95
N VAL A 175 -30.55 3.06 2.89
CA VAL A 175 -31.42 2.70 1.76
C VAL A 175 -32.01 3.99 1.20
N THR A 176 -32.05 4.12 -0.13
CA THR A 176 -32.61 5.25 -0.86
C THR A 176 -33.58 4.72 -1.90
N VAL A 177 -34.77 5.31 -1.98
CA VAL A 177 -35.72 5.10 -3.10
C VAL A 177 -35.64 6.31 -4.03
N SER A 178 -35.52 6.06 -5.32
CA SER A 178 -35.58 7.09 -6.37
C SER A 178 -36.51 6.72 -7.52
N TYR A 179 -37.05 7.73 -8.18
CA TYR A 179 -37.91 7.60 -9.36
C TYR A 179 -37.35 8.47 -10.48
N ALA A 180 -37.22 7.92 -11.68
CA ALA A 180 -36.62 8.59 -12.84
C ALA A 180 -35.23 9.24 -12.57
N GLY A 181 -34.50 8.76 -11.55
CA GLY A 181 -33.22 9.32 -11.09
C GLY A 181 -33.32 10.23 -9.85
N GLU A 182 -34.47 10.84 -9.60
CA GLU A 182 -34.70 11.80 -8.51
C GLU A 182 -34.95 11.10 -7.17
N GLN A 183 -34.41 11.62 -6.07
CA GLN A 183 -34.46 10.97 -4.77
C GLN A 183 -35.81 11.22 -4.08
N LEU A 184 -36.61 10.17 -3.90
CA LEU A 184 -37.88 10.25 -3.20
C LEU A 184 -37.70 10.21 -1.68
N ALA A 185 -36.97 9.23 -1.16
CA ALA A 185 -36.79 9.06 0.28
C ALA A 185 -35.48 8.33 0.62
N THR A 186 -34.99 8.50 1.84
CA THR A 186 -33.84 7.75 2.35
C THR A 186 -33.99 7.42 3.85
N GLY A 187 -33.37 6.33 4.29
CA GLY A 187 -33.42 5.83 5.67
C GLY A 187 -32.18 5.00 6.02
N PRO A 188 -31.94 4.72 7.31
CA PRO A 188 -30.74 4.02 7.77
C PRO A 188 -30.81 2.52 7.50
N TRP A 189 -29.69 1.90 7.08
CA TRP A 189 -29.58 0.45 7.05
C TRP A 189 -29.32 -0.09 8.48
N PRO A 190 -30.13 -1.01 9.02
CA PRO A 190 -29.99 -1.50 10.38
C PRO A 190 -28.75 -2.40 10.55
N ALA A 191 -28.09 -2.31 11.72
CA ALA A 191 -26.94 -3.14 12.04
C ALA A 191 -27.39 -4.55 12.50
N PHE A 192 -27.08 -5.60 11.74
CA PHE A 192 -27.42 -6.98 12.11
C PHE A 192 -26.38 -8.01 11.65
N ARG A 193 -26.49 -9.23 12.20
CA ARG A 193 -25.64 -10.38 11.85
C ARG A 193 -26.47 -11.45 11.19
N GLN A 194 -26.09 -11.83 9.98
CA GLN A 194 -26.72 -12.88 9.19
C GLN A 194 -25.82 -14.12 9.17
N PRO A 195 -26.23 -15.25 9.78
CA PRO A 195 -25.45 -16.48 9.74
C PRO A 195 -25.38 -17.10 8.32
N PRO A 196 -24.48 -18.08 8.08
CA PRO A 196 -24.48 -18.85 6.83
C PRO A 196 -25.86 -19.44 6.52
N ARG A 197 -26.24 -19.48 5.25
CA ARG A 197 -27.55 -19.96 4.75
C ARG A 197 -28.81 -19.24 5.26
N ASN A 198 -28.69 -18.16 6.04
CA ASN A 198 -29.84 -17.43 6.56
C ASN A 198 -30.37 -16.38 5.57
N ALA A 199 -31.66 -16.06 5.68
CA ALA A 199 -32.26 -14.90 5.03
C ALA A 199 -33.01 -14.08 6.08
N THR A 200 -32.95 -12.76 5.95
CA THR A 200 -33.48 -11.81 6.92
C THR A 200 -34.30 -10.77 6.17
N VAL A 201 -35.53 -10.54 6.61
CA VAL A 201 -36.37 -9.42 6.17
C VAL A 201 -36.40 -8.42 7.30
N PHE A 202 -36.28 -7.14 6.99
CA PHE A 202 -36.37 -6.04 7.93
C PHE A 202 -37.07 -4.85 7.27
N LEU A 203 -37.75 -4.05 8.08
CA LEU A 203 -38.35 -2.78 7.64
C LEU A 203 -37.28 -1.68 7.67
N VAL A 204 -37.40 -0.73 6.75
CA VAL A 204 -36.60 0.52 6.74
C VAL A 204 -37.55 1.67 6.53
N ASP A 205 -37.75 2.45 7.58
CA ASP A 205 -38.47 3.72 7.56
C ASP A 205 -37.61 4.75 6.79
N MET A 206 -38.15 5.31 5.70
CA MET A 206 -37.44 6.28 4.86
C MET A 206 -38.28 7.54 4.69
N ARG A 207 -37.62 8.70 4.71
CA ARG A 207 -38.28 9.99 4.55
C ARG A 207 -37.63 10.81 3.44
N GLY A 208 -38.47 11.53 2.70
CA GLY A 208 -38.08 12.62 1.81
C GLY A 208 -38.56 13.95 2.39
N GLN A 209 -37.80 15.01 2.12
CA GLN A 209 -38.17 16.38 2.47
C GLN A 209 -37.79 17.30 1.31
N GLY A 210 -38.70 18.19 0.89
CA GLY A 210 -38.40 19.18 -0.14
C GLY A 210 -38.24 18.62 -1.56
N VAL A 211 -38.65 17.37 -1.81
CA VAL A 211 -38.45 16.65 -3.09
C VAL A 211 -39.16 17.38 -4.23
N ARG A 212 -38.47 17.56 -5.36
CA ARG A 212 -38.99 18.22 -6.56
C ARG A 212 -38.82 17.34 -7.78
N LEU A 213 -39.93 16.86 -8.33
CA LEU A 213 -39.96 16.20 -9.63
C LEU A 213 -40.16 17.25 -10.73
N ALA A 214 -39.41 17.14 -11.82
CA ALA A 214 -39.62 17.96 -13.02
C ALA A 214 -40.98 17.66 -13.67
N GLU A 215 -41.53 18.61 -14.43
CA GLU A 215 -42.88 18.48 -15.04
C GLU A 215 -43.04 17.21 -15.91
N GLU A 216 -42.00 16.83 -16.66
CA GLU A 216 -41.98 15.58 -17.43
C GLU A 216 -42.04 14.35 -16.50
N GLN A 217 -41.21 14.33 -15.44
CA GLN A 217 -41.21 13.27 -14.44
C GLN A 217 -42.57 13.14 -13.74
N ARG A 218 -43.24 14.27 -13.40
CA ARG A 218 -44.59 14.30 -12.81
C ARG A 218 -45.65 13.75 -13.75
N ARG A 219 -45.69 14.23 -15.01
CA ARG A 219 -46.64 13.76 -16.02
C ARG A 219 -46.49 12.26 -16.27
N ARG A 220 -45.25 11.79 -16.40
CA ARG A 220 -44.94 10.36 -16.51
C ARG A 220 -45.38 9.58 -15.27
N LEU A 221 -45.13 10.08 -14.06
CA LEU A 221 -45.48 9.41 -12.81
C LEU A 221 -47.00 9.27 -12.64
N VAL A 222 -47.77 10.28 -13.08
CA VAL A 222 -49.24 10.21 -13.12
C VAL A 222 -49.73 9.17 -14.15
N ALA A 223 -49.10 9.09 -15.33
CA ALA A 223 -49.44 8.09 -16.34
C ALA A 223 -49.09 6.66 -15.90
N GLU A 224 -47.92 6.45 -15.31
CA GLU A 224 -47.49 5.14 -14.79
C GLU A 224 -48.31 4.70 -13.56
N ARG A 225 -48.75 5.65 -12.72
CA ARG A 225 -49.73 5.40 -11.65
C ARG A 225 -51.10 5.00 -12.21
N ALA A 226 -51.57 5.65 -13.28
CA ALA A 226 -52.82 5.30 -13.94
C ALA A 226 -52.75 3.94 -14.67
N ALA A 227 -51.57 3.54 -15.13
CA ALA A 227 -51.30 2.21 -15.69
C ALA A 227 -51.11 1.10 -14.63
N GLY A 228 -51.07 1.45 -13.34
CA GLY A 228 -50.89 0.49 -12.24
C GLY A 228 -49.49 -0.15 -12.18
N ALA A 229 -48.46 0.51 -12.70
CA ALA A 229 -47.08 0.00 -12.71
C ALA A 229 -46.07 1.15 -12.71
N VAL A 230 -45.59 1.54 -11.53
CA VAL A 230 -44.61 2.63 -11.37
C VAL A 230 -43.20 2.09 -11.11
N PRO A 231 -42.21 2.35 -11.98
CA PRO A 231 -40.84 1.86 -11.85
C PRO A 231 -40.02 2.71 -10.86
N LEU A 232 -39.70 2.12 -9.70
CA LEU A 232 -38.86 2.69 -8.65
C LEU A 232 -37.49 2.00 -8.61
N ALA A 233 -36.46 2.74 -8.22
CA ALA A 233 -35.12 2.22 -7.97
C ALA A 233 -34.83 2.26 -6.47
N VAL A 234 -34.64 1.09 -5.86
CA VAL A 234 -34.25 0.96 -4.45
C VAL A 234 -32.76 0.65 -4.38
N GLU A 235 -31.97 1.61 -3.92
CA GLU A 235 -30.52 1.50 -3.76
C GLU A 235 -30.13 1.42 -2.28
N ALA A 236 -29.51 0.31 -1.89
CA ALA A 236 -28.90 0.14 -0.58
C ALA A 236 -27.37 0.27 -0.67
N ARG A 237 -26.78 0.98 0.29
CA ARG A 237 -25.33 1.08 0.50
C ARG A 237 -25.03 0.66 1.93
N VAL A 238 -24.31 -0.44 2.11
CA VAL A 238 -24.03 -0.97 3.45
C VAL A 238 -22.57 -1.43 3.63
N PRO A 239 -21.88 -0.96 4.69
CA PRO A 239 -20.57 -1.50 5.10
C PRO A 239 -20.75 -2.88 5.75
N VAL A 240 -20.20 -3.93 5.12
CA VAL A 240 -20.27 -5.32 5.64
C VAL A 240 -18.91 -5.86 6.05
N ARG A 241 -18.91 -6.89 6.90
CA ARG A 241 -17.76 -7.77 7.15
C ARG A 241 -18.16 -9.22 6.96
N LEU A 242 -17.33 -10.00 6.28
CA LEU A 242 -17.53 -11.45 6.18
C LEU A 242 -16.97 -12.15 7.42
N ARG A 243 -17.64 -13.21 7.85
CA ARG A 243 -17.24 -14.09 8.95
C ARG A 243 -17.08 -15.51 8.43
N PHE A 244 -15.91 -16.11 8.62
CA PHE A 244 -15.57 -17.42 8.07
C PHE A 244 -15.66 -18.52 9.14
N GLY A 245 -16.58 -19.48 8.96
CA GLY A 245 -16.82 -20.56 9.92
C GLY A 245 -17.51 -20.10 11.22
N SER A 246 -17.36 -20.88 12.29
CA SER A 246 -17.79 -20.52 13.65
C SER A 246 -16.73 -19.73 14.44
N THR A 247 -15.51 -19.63 13.90
CA THR A 247 -14.39 -18.93 14.53
C THR A 247 -14.51 -17.41 14.43
N VAL A 248 -13.75 -16.70 15.25
CA VAL A 248 -13.81 -15.23 15.43
C VAL A 248 -13.17 -14.47 14.24
N MET A 249 -12.86 -15.15 13.12
CA MET A 249 -12.16 -14.60 11.97
C MET A 249 -13.10 -13.73 11.11
N ARG A 250 -12.82 -12.41 11.09
CA ARG A 250 -13.58 -11.39 10.37
C ARG A 250 -12.69 -10.75 9.30
N THR A 251 -13.27 -10.37 8.17
CA THR A 251 -12.58 -9.53 7.17
C THR A 251 -12.47 -8.07 7.63
N TRP A 252 -11.69 -7.28 6.88
CA TRP A 252 -11.87 -5.84 6.82
C TRP A 252 -13.30 -5.48 6.38
N THR A 253 -13.72 -4.24 6.64
CA THR A 253 -15.02 -3.72 6.19
C THR A 253 -14.98 -3.50 4.67
N VAL A 254 -16.05 -3.86 3.97
CA VAL A 254 -16.20 -3.65 2.52
C VAL A 254 -17.58 -3.06 2.24
N ASP A 255 -17.66 -2.06 1.36
CA ASP A 255 -18.93 -1.43 1.03
C ASP A 255 -19.65 -2.20 -0.08
N VAL A 256 -20.89 -2.61 0.20
CA VAL A 256 -21.76 -3.27 -0.76
C VAL A 256 -22.83 -2.28 -1.19
N LYS A 257 -22.89 -2.00 -2.49
CA LYS A 257 -23.96 -1.24 -3.14
C LYS A 257 -24.85 -2.21 -3.90
N ALA A 258 -26.08 -2.40 -3.42
CA ALA A 258 -27.12 -3.14 -4.13
C ALA A 258 -28.12 -2.14 -4.72
N ARG A 259 -28.52 -2.33 -5.98
CA ARG A 259 -29.63 -1.60 -6.59
C ARG A 259 -30.63 -2.59 -7.15
N CYS A 260 -31.85 -2.54 -6.66
CA CYS A 260 -33.01 -3.23 -7.19
C CYS A 260 -33.84 -2.23 -8.01
N ASP A 261 -34.14 -2.57 -9.26
CA ASP A 261 -35.19 -1.87 -10.01
C ASP A 261 -36.50 -2.68 -9.80
N VAL A 262 -37.58 -2.01 -9.38
CA VAL A 262 -38.84 -2.64 -8.94
C VAL A 262 -40.03 -1.84 -9.46
N ASP A 263 -41.13 -2.51 -9.78
CA ASP A 263 -42.39 -1.84 -10.13
C ASP A 263 -43.36 -1.95 -8.94
N VAL A 264 -44.12 -0.89 -8.66
CA VAL A 264 -45.19 -0.89 -7.65
C VAL A 264 -46.55 -0.62 -8.27
N ASP A 265 -47.59 -1.26 -7.73
CA ASP A 265 -48.98 -1.14 -8.22
C ASP A 265 -49.66 0.18 -7.83
N ARG A 266 -49.23 0.79 -6.71
CA ARG A 266 -49.78 2.04 -6.18
C ARG A 266 -48.70 2.91 -5.53
N LEU A 267 -49.04 4.19 -5.31
CA LEU A 267 -48.20 5.20 -4.66
C LEU A 267 -48.87 5.79 -3.40
N ASP A 268 -49.74 5.01 -2.77
CA ASP A 268 -50.51 5.40 -1.60
C ASP A 268 -50.93 4.14 -0.82
N GLY A 269 -50.57 4.06 0.46
CA GLY A 269 -50.73 2.86 1.28
C GLY A 269 -49.72 1.76 0.95
N ASP A 270 -50.05 0.51 1.31
CA ASP A 270 -49.19 -0.66 1.10
C ASP A 270 -49.21 -1.11 -0.37
N ALA A 271 -48.06 -1.00 -1.04
CA ALA A 271 -47.86 -1.37 -2.43
C ALA A 271 -47.12 -2.71 -2.59
N THR A 272 -47.54 -3.47 -3.60
CA THR A 272 -46.92 -4.74 -3.99
C THR A 272 -45.70 -4.47 -4.87
N ALA A 273 -44.52 -4.86 -4.42
CA ALA A 273 -43.26 -4.59 -5.12
C ALA A 273 -42.84 -5.76 -6.03
N VAL A 274 -43.02 -5.61 -7.34
CA VAL A 274 -42.59 -6.59 -8.35
C VAL A 274 -41.13 -6.34 -8.72
N ASN A 275 -40.23 -7.26 -8.37
CA ASN A 275 -38.80 -7.07 -8.56
C ASN A 275 -38.37 -7.37 -10.02
N ARG A 276 -37.97 -6.34 -10.78
CA ARG A 276 -37.43 -6.50 -12.15
C ARG A 276 -35.98 -6.97 -12.15
N GLY A 277 -35.23 -6.69 -11.09
CA GLY A 277 -33.95 -7.34 -10.81
C GLY A 277 -33.01 -6.50 -9.94
N CYS A 278 -32.16 -7.20 -9.16
CA CYS A 278 -31.19 -6.57 -8.26
C CYS A 278 -29.74 -6.80 -8.71
N ARG A 279 -29.01 -5.70 -8.94
CA ARG A 279 -27.58 -5.68 -9.29
C ARG A 279 -26.76 -5.32 -8.05
N VAL A 280 -25.86 -6.22 -7.63
CA VAL A 280 -24.98 -6.01 -6.47
C VAL A 280 -23.56 -5.70 -6.94
N LYS A 281 -23.02 -4.57 -6.50
CA LYS A 281 -21.63 -4.15 -6.73
C LYS A 281 -20.90 -4.06 -5.39
N VAL A 282 -19.79 -4.78 -5.27
CA VAL A 282 -18.89 -4.71 -4.12
C VAL A 282 -17.81 -3.67 -4.44
N ARG A 283 -17.61 -2.67 -3.56
CA ARG A 283 -16.51 -1.70 -3.66
C ARG A 283 -15.40 -2.10 -2.67
N PRO A 284 -14.34 -2.79 -3.12
CA PRO A 284 -13.22 -3.15 -2.26
C PRO A 284 -12.40 -1.90 -1.89
N LEU A 285 -11.87 -1.88 -0.67
CA LEU A 285 -11.32 -0.67 -0.03
C LEU A 285 -10.16 -0.01 -0.80
N TRP A 286 -9.43 -0.78 -1.62
CA TRP A 286 -8.31 -0.30 -2.45
C TRP A 286 -8.72 0.49 -3.71
N TRP A 287 -10.01 0.78 -3.92
CA TRP A 287 -10.52 1.66 -5.01
C TRP A 287 -10.65 3.14 -4.59
N TRP A 288 -9.83 3.58 -3.62
CA TRP A 288 -9.75 4.95 -3.11
C TRP A 288 -8.34 5.56 -3.26
N TRP A 289 -7.51 4.94 -4.11
CA TRP A 289 -6.14 5.32 -4.49
C TRP A 289 -5.99 5.12 -6.00
#